data_AF-A0A7V1MXR8-F1
#
_entry.id   AF-A0A7V1MXR8-F1
#
_cell.length_a   1.000
_cell.length_b   1.000
_cell.length_c   1.000
_cell.angle_alpha   90.00
_cell.angle_beta   90.00
_cell.angle_gamma   90.00
#
_symmetry.space_group_name_H-M   'P 1'
#
loop_
_entity.id
_entity.type
_entity.pdbx_description
1 polymer ?
#
loop_
_entity_poly.entity_id
_entity_poly.type
_entity_poly.pdbx_seq_one_letter_code
_entity_poly.pdbx_strand_id
1 'polypeptide(L)'
;MSATSVAPGVNIGETIVCRITKAPVRRDEIQTLERLMRRDKANSKALRRSQIMRDRRKVIRTRAGRPWKVGERCGKIVRVEEGSQWTMTLIPQLADDLKAVAKYLEISKA
;
A
#
# COMPACT_ATOMS: atom_id res chain seq x y z
N MET A 1 -1.42 13.18 29.67
CA MET A 1 -1.77 13.13 28.23
C MET A 1 -1.61 11.69 27.78
N SER A 2 -2.68 10.91 27.85
CA SER A 2 -2.64 9.46 27.64
C SER A 2 -2.62 9.14 26.15
N ALA A 3 -1.65 8.36 25.70
CA ALA A 3 -1.52 7.94 24.32
C ALA A 3 -2.71 7.05 23.92
N THR A 4 -3.46 7.46 22.90
CA THR A 4 -4.52 6.63 22.30
C THR A 4 -3.86 5.44 21.60
N SER A 5 -3.89 4.26 22.25
CA SER A 5 -3.32 3.03 21.70
C SER A 5 -4.28 2.38 20.70
N VAL A 6 -3.81 2.17 19.47
CA VAL A 6 -4.54 1.46 18.41
C VAL A 6 -4.27 -0.05 18.45
N ALA A 7 -3.12 -0.44 19.02
CA ALA A 7 -2.71 -1.82 19.28
C ALA A 7 -2.02 -1.90 20.65
N PRO A 8 -2.05 -3.05 21.35
CA PRO A 8 -1.43 -3.19 22.66
C PRO A 8 0.09 -2.96 22.55
N GLY A 9 0.60 -1.97 23.29
CA GLY A 9 2.04 -1.72 23.42
C GLY A 9 2.69 -0.85 22.32
N VAL A 10 1.93 -0.26 21.40
CA VAL A 10 2.47 0.64 20.36
C VAL A 10 1.96 2.07 20.56
N ASN A 11 2.89 3.03 20.57
CA ASN A 11 2.58 4.45 20.63
C ASN A 11 2.47 5.07 19.23
N ILE A 12 1.69 6.15 19.13
CA ILE A 12 1.64 7.01 17.95
C ILE A 12 3.05 7.55 17.63
N GLY A 13 3.43 7.55 16.36
CA GLY A 13 4.74 8.00 15.88
C GLY A 13 5.78 6.88 15.82
N GLU A 14 5.52 5.72 16.42
CA GLU A 14 6.41 4.57 16.31
C GLU A 14 6.26 3.87 14.96
N THR A 15 7.31 3.17 14.54
CA THR A 15 7.26 2.32 13.34
C THR A 15 6.74 0.95 13.75
N ILE A 16 5.76 0.45 13.01
CA ILE A 16 5.15 -0.86 13.19
C ILE A 16 5.42 -1.75 11.98
N VAL A 17 5.53 -3.04 12.26
CA VAL A 17 5.47 -4.09 11.25
C VAL A 17 4.05 -4.62 11.26
N CYS A 18 3.40 -4.60 10.10
CA CYS A 18 2.08 -5.18 9.90
C CYS A 18 2.24 -6.45 9.07
N ARG A 19 1.64 -7.55 9.54
CA ARG A 19 1.59 -8.83 8.83
C ARG A 19 0.15 -9.18 8.50
N ILE A 20 -0.10 -9.60 7.27
CA ILE A 20 -1.40 -10.14 6.86
C ILE A 20 -1.51 -11.59 7.33
N THR A 21 -2.45 -11.87 8.23
CA THR A 21 -2.71 -13.24 8.72
C THR A 21 -3.62 -14.00 7.77
N LYS A 22 -4.61 -13.32 7.19
CA LYS A 22 -5.58 -13.90 6.26
C LYS A 22 -5.95 -12.90 5.17
N ALA A 23 -6.10 -13.38 3.93
CA ALA A 23 -6.47 -12.52 2.81
C ALA A 23 -7.98 -12.21 2.86
N PRO A 24 -8.39 -10.93 2.83
CA PRO A 24 -9.80 -10.58 2.71
C PRO A 24 -10.37 -10.93 1.34
N VAL A 25 -11.67 -11.27 1.33
CA VAL A 25 -12.43 -11.49 0.10
C VAL A 25 -13.11 -10.20 -0.37
N ARG A 26 -13.50 -9.32 0.57
CA ARG A 26 -14.25 -8.10 0.24
C ARG A 26 -13.33 -7.05 -0.38
N ARG A 27 -13.78 -6.47 -1.49
CA ARG A 27 -13.00 -5.49 -2.26
C ARG A 27 -12.62 -4.25 -1.45
N ASP A 28 -13.48 -3.79 -0.55
CA ASP A 28 -13.21 -2.60 0.26
C ASP A 28 -12.08 -2.84 1.27
N GLU A 29 -12.07 -4.02 1.90
CA GLU A 29 -11.02 -4.44 2.82
C GLU A 29 -9.68 -4.61 2.10
N ILE A 30 -9.69 -5.19 0.89
CA ILE A 30 -8.51 -5.29 0.02
C ILE A 30 -7.97 -3.89 -0.29
N GLN A 31 -8.82 -2.95 -0.69
CA GLN A 31 -8.38 -1.59 -1.02
C GLN A 31 -7.79 -0.85 0.18
N THR A 32 -8.38 -1.02 1.37
CA THR A 32 -7.84 -0.46 2.61
C THR A 32 -6.47 -1.03 2.93
N LEU A 33 -6.28 -2.35 2.82
CA LEU A 33 -4.97 -2.98 3.02
C LEU A 33 -3.95 -2.51 1.98
N GLU A 34 -4.31 -2.45 0.70
CA GLU A 34 -3.42 -1.92 -0.33
C GLU A 34 -2.99 -0.47 -0.03
N ARG A 35 -3.92 0.37 0.45
CA ARG A 35 -3.62 1.75 0.85
C ARG A 35 -2.63 1.81 2.00
N LEU A 36 -2.80 0.96 3.01
CA LEU A 36 -1.90 0.84 4.15
C LEU A 36 -0.51 0.35 3.72
N MET A 37 -0.43 -0.68 2.87
CA MET A 37 0.82 -1.20 2.33
C MET A 37 1.60 -0.17 1.49
N ARG A 38 0.90 0.73 0.78
CA ARG A 38 1.53 1.82 0.01
C ARG A 38 2.29 2.82 0.88
N ARG A 39 1.99 2.92 2.18
CA ARG A 39 2.72 3.79 3.12
C ARG A 39 4.15 3.34 3.38
N ASP A 40 4.47 2.07 3.12
CA ASP A 40 5.84 1.58 3.17
C ASP A 40 6.70 2.30 2.11
N LYS A 41 7.87 2.78 2.52
CA LYS A 41 8.84 3.45 1.64
C LYS A 41 9.29 2.52 0.52
N ALA A 42 9.44 1.22 0.77
CA ALA A 42 9.84 0.25 -0.24
C ALA A 42 8.76 0.12 -1.34
N ASN A 43 7.50 -0.05 -0.94
CA ASN A 43 6.37 -0.15 -1.86
C ASN A 43 6.15 1.15 -2.65
N SER A 44 6.23 2.31 -1.98
CA SER A 44 6.15 3.62 -2.62
C SER A 44 7.25 3.82 -3.68
N LYS A 45 8.50 3.45 -3.38
CA LYS A 45 9.62 3.51 -4.33
C LYS A 45 9.41 2.57 -5.51
N ALA A 46 8.95 1.34 -5.26
CA ALA A 46 8.68 0.38 -6.33
C ALA A 46 7.58 0.88 -7.27
N LEU A 47 6.48 1.43 -6.73
CA LEU A 47 5.38 2.00 -7.52
C LEU A 47 5.86 3.18 -8.38
N ARG A 48 6.67 4.07 -7.82
CA ARG A 48 7.29 5.17 -8.56
C ARG A 48 8.18 4.65 -9.70
N ARG A 49 9.01 3.64 -9.43
CA ARG A 49 9.88 3.02 -10.44
C ARG A 49 9.07 2.39 -11.57
N SER A 50 7.98 1.68 -11.25
CA SER A 50 7.08 1.09 -12.24
C SER A 50 6.48 2.15 -13.16
N GLN A 51 6.02 3.27 -12.60
CA GLN A 51 5.49 4.38 -13.39
C GLN A 51 6.56 5.00 -14.32
N ILE A 52 7.78 5.21 -13.82
CA ILE A 52 8.89 5.72 -14.65
C ILE A 52 9.18 4.76 -15.81
N MET A 53 9.23 3.45 -15.55
CA MET A 53 9.48 2.45 -16.60
C MET A 53 8.36 2.37 -17.63
N ARG A 54 7.10 2.51 -17.18
CA ARG A 54 5.94 2.62 -18.08
C ARG A 54 6.10 3.84 -18.99
N ASP A 55 6.48 4.98 -18.43
CA ASP A 55 6.63 6.21 -19.21
C ASP A 55 7.76 6.14 -20.24
N ARG A 56 8.87 5.46 -19.90
CA ARG A 56 9.99 5.21 -20.82
C ARG A 56 9.64 4.22 -21.94
N ARG A 57 8.81 3.22 -21.68
CA ARG A 57 8.40 2.20 -22.65
C ARG A 57 7.16 2.59 -23.48
N LYS A 58 6.70 3.84 -23.37
CA LYS A 58 5.56 4.33 -24.18
C LYS A 58 5.89 4.26 -25.66
N VAL A 59 5.03 3.59 -26.41
CA VAL A 59 5.10 3.56 -27.87
C VAL A 59 4.30 4.75 -28.41
N ILE A 60 4.93 5.56 -29.25
CA ILE A 60 4.26 6.65 -29.97
C ILE A 60 3.87 6.11 -31.35
N ARG A 61 2.57 6.08 -31.64
CA ARG A 61 2.04 5.68 -32.96
C ARG A 61 1.44 6.88 -33.66
N THR A 62 1.71 7.04 -34.95
CA THR A 62 1.10 8.12 -35.74
C THR A 62 -0.28 7.68 -36.22
N ARG A 63 -1.30 8.52 -36.00
CA ARG A 63 -2.67 8.33 -36.53
C ARG A 63 -3.12 9.64 -37.17
N ALA A 64 -3.44 9.60 -38.47
CA ALA A 64 -3.80 10.77 -39.27
C ALA A 64 -2.81 11.94 -39.11
N GLY A 65 -1.50 11.65 -39.21
CA GLY A 65 -0.44 12.65 -39.10
C GLY A 65 -0.17 13.18 -37.68
N ARG A 66 -0.88 12.70 -36.65
CA ARG A 66 -0.64 13.10 -35.24
C ARG A 66 -0.01 11.97 -34.42
N PRO A 67 0.96 12.27 -33.53
CA PRO A 67 1.51 11.27 -32.62
C PRO A 67 0.55 10.99 -31.46
N TRP A 68 0.13 9.74 -31.32
CA TRP A 68 -0.68 9.24 -30.22
C TRP A 68 0.17 8.34 -29.31
N LYS A 69 0.19 8.66 -28.01
CA LYS A 69 0.92 7.89 -27.00
C LYS A 69 0.10 6.67 -26.60
N VAL A 70 0.60 5.47 -26.89
CA VAL A 70 0.03 4.22 -26.38
C VAL A 70 0.74 3.88 -25.07
N GLY A 71 0.00 3.89 -23.97
CA GLY A 71 0.53 3.58 -22.64
C GLY A 71 0.46 2.08 -22.33
N GLU A 72 1.58 1.49 -21.87
CA GLU A 72 1.63 0.12 -21.32
C GLU A 72 0.82 0.03 -20.02
N ARG A 73 0.11 -1.07 -19.74
CA ARG A 73 -0.67 -1.23 -18.50
C ARG A 73 0.20 -1.04 -17.25
N CYS A 74 -0.32 -0.35 -16.24
CA CYS A 74 0.41 -0.13 -14.99
C CYS A 74 0.64 -1.45 -14.25
N GLY A 75 1.85 -1.66 -13.72
CA GLY A 75 2.17 -2.82 -12.88
C GLY A 75 1.47 -2.74 -11.53
N LYS A 76 0.84 -3.84 -11.09
CA LYS A 76 0.26 -3.99 -9.74
C LYS A 76 1.29 -4.63 -8.82
N ILE A 77 2.04 -3.78 -8.10
CA ILE A 77 3.15 -4.22 -7.23
C ILE A 77 2.65 -4.62 -5.84
N VAL A 78 1.76 -3.82 -5.26
CA VAL A 78 1.17 -4.11 -3.96
C VAL A 78 0.06 -5.14 -4.18
N ARG A 79 0.19 -6.30 -3.54
CA ARG A 79 -0.80 -7.37 -3.54
C ARG A 79 -1.06 -7.78 -2.10
N VAL A 80 -2.33 -7.98 -1.79
CA VAL A 80 -2.78 -8.39 -0.46
C VAL A 80 -2.79 -9.91 -0.45
N GLU A 81 -1.67 -10.50 -0.05
CA GLU A 81 -1.47 -11.95 0.02
C GLU A 81 -1.15 -12.36 1.46
N GLU A 82 -1.58 -13.55 1.86
CA GLU A 82 -1.34 -14.10 3.19
C GLU A 82 0.16 -14.20 3.47
N GLY A 83 0.59 -13.80 4.68
CA GLY A 83 1.99 -13.76 5.06
C GLY A 83 2.75 -12.52 4.58
N SER A 84 2.16 -11.65 3.75
CA SER A 84 2.79 -10.39 3.37
C SER A 84 3.04 -9.51 4.59
N GLN A 85 4.23 -8.90 4.63
CA GLN A 85 4.66 -8.00 5.69
C GLN A 85 5.08 -6.65 5.10
N TRP A 86 4.78 -5.58 5.82
CA TRP A 86 5.28 -4.26 5.47
C TRP A 86 5.49 -3.41 6.72
N THR A 87 6.23 -2.33 6.54
CA THR A 87 6.53 -1.38 7.62
C THR A 87 5.87 -0.03 7.37
N MET A 88 5.35 0.59 8.42
CA MET A 88 4.86 1.97 8.36
C MET A 88 4.93 2.65 9.73
N THR A 89 4.91 3.98 9.71
CA THR A 89 4.77 4.78 10.94
C THR A 89 3.30 4.86 11.34
N LEU A 90 3.01 4.61 12.62
CA LEU A 90 1.65 4.72 13.16
C LEU A 90 1.27 6.20 13.31
N ILE A 91 0.32 6.66 12.49
CA ILE A 91 -0.21 8.03 12.51
C ILE A 91 -1.65 7.98 13.03
N PRO A 92 -2.13 8.95 13.83
CA PRO A 92 -3.49 8.92 14.40
C PRO A 92 -4.59 8.77 13.35
N GLN A 93 -4.40 9.38 12.17
CA GLN A 93 -5.35 9.32 11.06
C GLN A 93 -5.57 7.91 10.50
N LEU A 94 -4.64 6.98 10.75
CA LEU A 94 -4.75 5.59 10.31
C LEU A 94 -5.49 4.70 11.31
N ALA A 95 -5.89 5.24 12.47
CA ALA A 95 -6.52 4.45 13.52
C ALA A 95 -7.81 3.76 13.05
N ASP A 96 -8.67 4.47 12.33
CA ASP A 96 -9.95 3.91 11.88
C ASP A 96 -9.78 2.89 10.75
N ASP A 97 -8.83 3.14 9.85
CA ASP A 97 -8.42 2.18 8.82
C ASP A 97 -7.91 0.89 9.47
N LEU A 98 -7.00 1.00 10.44
CA LEU A 98 -6.43 -0.14 11.15
C LEU A 98 -7.48 -0.91 11.94
N LYS A 99 -8.43 -0.23 12.59
CA LYS A 99 -9.57 -0.87 13.26
C LYS A 99 -10.43 -1.66 12.28
N ALA A 100 -10.70 -1.09 11.09
CA ALA A 100 -11.54 -1.75 10.09
C ALA A 100 -10.94 -3.06 9.56
N VAL A 101 -9.61 -3.14 9.45
CA VAL A 101 -8.89 -4.33 8.95
C VAL A 101 -8.18 -5.14 10.05
N ALA A 102 -8.40 -4.81 11.33
CA ALA A 102 -7.72 -5.44 12.47
C ALA A 102 -7.86 -6.98 12.48
N LYS A 103 -8.98 -7.51 12.01
CA LYS A 103 -9.23 -8.96 11.90
C LYS A 103 -8.30 -9.72 10.95
N TYR A 104 -7.60 -9.01 10.06
CA TYR A 104 -6.66 -9.60 9.08
C TYR A 104 -5.20 -9.27 9.38
N LEU A 105 -4.94 -8.52 10.45
CA LEU A 105 -3.63 -7.96 10.73
C LEU A 105 -3.10 -8.39 12.08
N GLU A 106 -1.84 -8.79 12.05
CA GLU A 106 -1.00 -8.87 13.22
C GLU A 106 -0.05 -7.66 13.20
N ILE A 107 -0.06 -6.89 14.28
CA ILE A 107 0.75 -5.67 14.40
C ILE A 107 1.80 -5.91 15.49
N SER A 108 3.07 -5.77 15.13
CA SER A 108 4.18 -5.80 16.07
C SER A 108 4.96 -4.48 16.00
N LYS A 109 5.66 -4.17 17.08
CA LYS A 109 6.67 -3.10 17.07
C LYS A 109 7.81 -3.50 16.13
N ALA A 110 8.26 -2.55 15.31
CA ALA A 110 9.39 -2.75 14.40
C ALA A 110 10.73 -2.81 15.14
#